data_AF-A0A967H2S6-F1
#
_entry.id   AF-A0A967H2S6-F1
#
_cell.length_a   1.000
_cell.length_b   1.000
_cell.length_c   1.000
_cell.angle_alpha   90.00
_cell.angle_beta   90.00
_cell.angle_gamma   90.00
#
_symmetry.space_group_name_H-M   'P 1'
#
loop_
_entity.id
_entity.type
_entity.pdbx_description
1 polymer ?
#
loop_
_entity_poly.entity_id
_entity_poly.type
_entity_poly.pdbx_seq_one_letter_code
_entity_poly.pdbx_strand_id
1 'polypeptide(L)'
;PDLSGLDGFKATFAGGGTNSRRSVSIINGRRTENVQLGYLFNYELRATRPGRLTIPRVAVKADGETALTQPLVVTSQQPSETDNFKLRVSLSKERAYVGEQIVLEAVFYYSNGNQIDGSRGIQLSLPVEGHEAFELYDLDGGQDRGPENLEGRNFQTSRVRKVLVPTRAGTFPLEPATLSFRGADGFELTRDLFGKRVRRPKFRNFVIPSNALSLTVQPLP
;
A
#
# COMPACT_ATOMS: atom_id res chain seq x y z
N PRO A 1 -11.49 -19.81 3.09
CA PRO A 1 -10.30 -20.24 2.31
C PRO A 1 -9.20 -20.71 3.27
N ASP A 2 -8.48 -21.79 2.96
CA ASP A 2 -7.34 -22.25 3.76
C ASP A 2 -6.08 -21.49 3.36
N LEU A 3 -5.63 -20.61 4.25
CA LEU A 3 -4.50 -19.72 4.05
C LEU A 3 -3.24 -20.16 4.81
N SER A 4 -3.29 -21.29 5.51
CA SER A 4 -2.18 -21.79 6.34
C SER A 4 -0.88 -21.99 5.56
N GLY A 5 -0.96 -22.24 4.25
CA GLY A 5 0.19 -22.42 3.37
C GLY A 5 0.86 -21.12 2.88
N LEU A 6 0.36 -19.93 3.23
CA LEU A 6 0.93 -18.65 2.80
C LEU A 6 2.23 -18.30 3.55
N ASP A 7 3.27 -19.08 3.33
CA ASP A 7 4.61 -18.76 3.85
C ASP A 7 5.11 -17.42 3.26
N GLY A 8 5.70 -16.59 4.12
CA GLY A 8 6.22 -15.28 3.71
C GLY A 8 5.17 -14.17 3.57
N PHE A 9 3.90 -14.41 3.94
CA PHE A 9 2.85 -13.38 3.92
C PHE A 9 2.06 -13.31 5.21
N LYS A 10 1.70 -12.10 5.62
CA LYS A 10 0.61 -11.84 6.57
C LYS A 10 -0.65 -11.53 5.76
N ALA A 11 -1.68 -12.34 5.92
CA ALA A 11 -2.96 -12.16 5.24
C ALA A 11 -3.97 -11.45 6.14
N THR A 12 -4.59 -10.40 5.63
CA THR A 12 -5.70 -9.69 6.28
C THR A 12 -6.94 -9.83 5.41
N PHE A 13 -8.07 -10.21 6.00
CA PHE A 13 -9.34 -10.30 5.26
C PHE A 13 -9.83 -8.90 4.92
N ALA A 14 -10.01 -8.63 3.63
CA ALA A 14 -10.44 -7.34 3.09
C ALA A 14 -11.92 -7.35 2.67
N GLY A 15 -12.70 -8.29 3.21
CA GLY A 15 -14.13 -8.44 2.93
C GLY A 15 -14.44 -9.50 1.88
N GLY A 16 -15.73 -9.72 1.66
CA GLY A 16 -16.23 -10.69 0.71
C GLY A 16 -17.70 -10.46 0.43
N GLY A 17 -18.23 -11.10 -0.60
CA GLY A 17 -19.61 -10.89 -1.00
C GLY A 17 -20.12 -11.92 -1.99
N THR A 18 -21.43 -12.06 -2.04
CA THR A 18 -22.11 -12.92 -3.00
C THR A 18 -22.05 -12.30 -4.38
N ASN A 19 -21.55 -13.04 -5.36
CA ASN A 19 -21.63 -12.74 -6.78
C ASN A 19 -22.54 -13.76 -7.48
N SER A 20 -23.74 -13.92 -6.94
CA SER A 20 -24.71 -14.90 -7.42
C SER A 20 -25.62 -14.30 -8.50
N ARG A 21 -25.92 -15.06 -9.55
CA ARG A 21 -26.83 -14.67 -10.64
C ARG A 21 -28.01 -15.62 -10.68
N ARG A 22 -29.23 -15.09 -10.68
CA ARG A 22 -30.48 -15.85 -10.80
C ARG A 22 -31.24 -15.36 -12.02
N SER A 23 -31.46 -16.25 -12.99
CA SER A 23 -32.28 -15.99 -14.16
C SER A 23 -33.51 -16.90 -14.12
N VAL A 24 -34.70 -16.31 -14.15
CA VAL A 24 -35.97 -17.06 -14.18
C VAL A 24 -36.58 -16.85 -15.56
N SER A 25 -36.84 -17.95 -16.27
CA SER A 25 -37.57 -17.96 -17.54
C SER A 25 -38.88 -18.68 -17.35
N ILE A 26 -39.97 -18.17 -17.91
CA ILE A 26 -41.28 -18.81 -17.88
C ILE A 26 -41.71 -19.00 -19.34
N ILE A 27 -41.73 -20.25 -19.80
CA ILE A 27 -42.11 -20.61 -21.18
C ILE A 27 -43.33 -21.54 -21.11
N ASN A 28 -44.45 -21.14 -21.72
CA ASN A 28 -45.71 -21.89 -21.73
C ASN A 28 -46.18 -22.34 -20.33
N GLY A 29 -46.09 -21.45 -19.34
CA GLY A 29 -46.49 -21.73 -17.95
C GLY A 29 -45.52 -22.62 -17.16
N ARG A 30 -44.44 -23.12 -17.78
CA ARG A 30 -43.37 -23.82 -17.07
C ARG A 30 -42.28 -22.82 -16.66
N ARG A 31 -42.07 -22.72 -15.36
CA ARG A 31 -40.98 -21.96 -14.76
C ARG A 31 -39.69 -22.76 -14.84
N THR A 32 -38.70 -22.22 -15.55
CA THR A 32 -37.32 -22.71 -15.58
C THR A 32 -36.43 -21.70 -14.88
N GLU A 33 -35.63 -22.17 -13.93
CA GLU A 33 -34.76 -21.31 -13.13
C GLU A 33 -33.29 -21.70 -13.36
N ASN A 34 -32.44 -20.71 -13.63
CA ASN A 34 -31.01 -20.88 -13.78
C ASN A 34 -30.31 -20.05 -12.69
N VAL A 35 -29.74 -20.73 -11.70
CA VAL A 35 -29.05 -20.11 -10.55
C VAL A 35 -27.56 -20.42 -10.65
N GLN A 36 -26.74 -19.39 -10.71
CA GLN A 36 -25.30 -19.47 -10.53
C GLN A 36 -24.97 -18.83 -9.18
N LEU A 37 -24.58 -19.65 -8.21
CA LEU A 37 -24.14 -19.15 -6.91
C LEU A 37 -22.63 -18.88 -6.97
N GLY A 38 -22.22 -17.70 -6.51
CA GLY A 38 -20.81 -17.30 -6.47
C GLY A 38 -20.53 -16.50 -5.21
N TYR A 39 -19.32 -16.66 -4.67
CA TYR A 39 -18.84 -15.88 -3.53
C TYR A 39 -17.41 -15.41 -3.78
N LEU A 40 -17.14 -14.14 -3.50
CA LEU A 40 -15.84 -13.51 -3.64
C LEU A 40 -15.21 -13.34 -2.25
N PHE A 41 -13.93 -13.68 -2.13
CA PHE A 41 -13.13 -13.42 -0.94
C PHE A 41 -11.99 -12.47 -1.33
N ASN A 42 -11.92 -11.31 -0.68
CA ASN A 42 -10.84 -10.35 -0.87
C ASN A 42 -9.86 -10.46 0.31
N TYR A 43 -8.57 -10.50 0.00
CA TYR A 43 -7.50 -10.51 1.00
C TYR A 43 -6.41 -9.52 0.62
N GLU A 44 -5.88 -8.85 1.63
CA GLU A 44 -4.64 -8.09 1.53
C GLU A 44 -3.48 -8.99 2.01
N LEU A 45 -2.42 -9.09 1.20
CA LEU A 45 -1.25 -9.90 1.51
C LEU A 45 -0.03 -9.00 1.68
N ARG A 46 0.48 -8.90 2.91
CA ARG A 46 1.72 -8.18 3.22
C ARG A 46 2.88 -9.16 3.26
N ALA A 47 3.86 -8.99 2.39
CA ALA A 47 5.08 -9.80 2.42
C ALA A 47 5.86 -9.56 3.72
N THR A 48 6.37 -10.64 4.33
CA THR A 48 7.13 -10.58 5.60
C THR A 48 8.64 -10.66 5.39
N ARG A 49 9.09 -10.99 4.19
CA ARG A 49 10.51 -11.05 3.81
C ARG A 49 10.74 -10.66 2.36
N PRO A 50 11.94 -10.17 1.99
CA PRO A 50 12.29 -9.93 0.60
C PRO A 50 12.52 -11.24 -0.15
N GLY A 51 12.57 -11.14 -1.48
CA GLY A 51 12.85 -12.23 -2.39
C GLY A 51 11.62 -12.75 -3.12
N ARG A 52 11.81 -13.88 -3.80
CA ARG A 52 10.75 -14.54 -4.56
C ARG A 52 9.85 -15.33 -3.60
N LEU A 53 8.61 -14.89 -3.46
CA LEU A 53 7.58 -15.50 -2.61
C LEU A 53 6.52 -16.16 -3.49
N THR A 54 5.95 -17.25 -3.00
CA THR A 54 4.91 -17.99 -3.72
C THR A 54 3.63 -17.97 -2.91
N ILE A 55 2.57 -17.46 -3.52
CA ILE A 55 1.20 -17.68 -3.08
C ILE A 55 0.84 -19.07 -3.61
N PRO A 56 0.74 -20.10 -2.75
CA PRO A 56 0.41 -21.44 -3.20
C PRO A 56 -1.03 -21.51 -3.66
N ARG A 57 -1.43 -22.69 -4.13
CA ARG A 57 -2.84 -22.98 -4.38
C ARG A 57 -3.59 -22.91 -3.05
N VAL A 58 -4.62 -22.07 -3.02
CA VAL A 58 -5.50 -21.90 -1.86
C VAL A 58 -6.74 -22.75 -2.09
N ALA A 59 -7.09 -23.55 -1.08
CA ALA A 59 -8.29 -24.37 -1.10
C ALA A 59 -9.50 -23.60 -0.55
N VAL A 60 -10.61 -23.67 -1.28
CA VAL A 60 -11.92 -23.12 -0.87
C VAL A 60 -12.91 -24.26 -0.86
N LYS A 61 -13.43 -24.58 0.32
CA LYS A 61 -14.44 -25.64 0.51
C LYS A 61 -15.82 -25.02 0.60
N ALA A 62 -16.77 -25.53 -0.18
CA ALA A 62 -18.18 -25.17 -0.15
C ALA A 62 -19.03 -26.39 -0.54
N ASP A 63 -20.10 -26.67 0.20
CA ASP A 63 -21.03 -27.79 -0.05
C ASP A 63 -20.36 -29.15 -0.32
N GLY A 64 -19.24 -29.44 0.36
CA GLY A 64 -18.49 -30.68 0.20
C GLY A 64 -17.53 -30.71 -1.00
N GLU A 65 -17.62 -29.73 -1.91
CA GLU A 65 -16.67 -29.55 -3.00
C GLU A 65 -15.49 -28.68 -2.58
N THR A 66 -14.33 -28.90 -3.21
CA THR A 66 -13.11 -28.11 -2.99
C THR A 66 -12.65 -27.48 -4.30
N ALA A 67 -12.75 -26.17 -4.41
CA ALA A 67 -12.14 -25.39 -5.47
C ALA A 67 -10.70 -24.99 -5.08
N LEU A 68 -9.82 -24.91 -6.08
CA LEU A 68 -8.42 -24.55 -5.90
C LEU A 68 -8.07 -23.32 -6.75
N THR A 69 -7.37 -22.36 -6.16
CA THR A 69 -6.79 -21.25 -6.94
C THR A 69 -5.57 -21.72 -7.76
N GLN A 70 -5.14 -20.86 -8.67
CA GLN A 70 -3.85 -20.98 -9.34
C GLN A 70 -2.75 -20.41 -8.44
N PRO A 71 -1.56 -21.03 -8.39
CA PRO A 71 -0.44 -20.47 -7.65
C PRO A 71 0.09 -19.21 -8.35
N LEU A 72 0.56 -18.24 -7.57
CA LEU A 72 1.11 -16.99 -8.08
C LEU A 72 2.46 -16.71 -7.43
N VAL A 73 3.45 -16.34 -8.23
CA VAL A 73 4.77 -15.94 -7.74
C VAL A 73 4.85 -14.41 -7.72
N VAL A 74 5.28 -13.87 -6.58
CA VAL A 74 5.47 -12.44 -6.36
C VAL A 74 6.91 -12.19 -5.93
N THR A 75 7.54 -11.13 -6.44
CA THR A 75 8.86 -10.70 -5.97
C THR A 75 8.68 -9.57 -4.98
N SER A 76 9.00 -9.84 -3.71
CA SER A 76 9.05 -8.85 -2.65
C SER A 76 10.43 -8.17 -2.65
N GLN A 77 10.45 -6.84 -2.67
CA GLN A 77 11.69 -6.07 -2.57
C GLN A 77 11.83 -5.52 -1.16
N GLN A 78 13.04 -5.56 -0.62
CA GLN A 78 13.32 -4.86 0.63
C GLN A 78 13.19 -3.36 0.36
N PRO A 79 12.43 -2.61 1.17
CA PRO A 79 12.39 -1.16 1.04
C PRO A 79 13.81 -0.61 1.17
N SER A 80 14.25 0.12 0.15
CA SER A 80 15.58 0.72 0.13
C SER A 80 15.46 2.16 -0.33
N GLU A 81 16.18 3.03 0.36
CA GLU A 81 16.31 4.41 -0.08
C GLU A 81 17.10 4.49 -1.39
N THR A 82 16.82 5.50 -2.20
CA THR A 82 17.54 5.74 -3.47
C THR A 82 18.04 7.16 -3.53
N ASP A 83 18.97 7.46 -4.44
CA ASP A 83 19.48 8.82 -4.63
C ASP A 83 18.43 9.80 -5.17
N ASN A 84 17.35 9.29 -5.77
CA ASN A 84 16.36 10.11 -6.45
C ASN A 84 15.01 10.15 -5.77
N PHE A 85 14.78 9.28 -4.79
CA PHE A 85 13.51 9.13 -4.11
C PHE A 85 13.77 8.92 -2.62
N LYS A 86 13.26 9.83 -1.80
CA LYS A 86 13.41 9.82 -0.34
C LYS A 86 12.04 10.00 0.31
N LEU A 87 11.79 9.31 1.41
CA LEU A 87 10.62 9.53 2.25
C LEU A 87 11.11 10.01 3.61
N ARG A 88 10.50 11.08 4.13
CA ARG A 88 10.72 11.52 5.51
C ARG A 88 9.38 11.61 6.20
N VAL A 89 9.33 11.16 7.44
CA VAL A 89 8.16 11.30 8.30
C VAL A 89 8.58 12.06 9.55
N SER A 90 7.74 12.96 10.01
CA SER A 90 7.92 13.73 11.23
C SER A 90 6.63 13.78 12.04
N LEU A 91 6.78 14.00 13.34
CA LEU A 91 5.68 14.32 14.24
C LEU A 91 5.85 15.76 14.71
N SER A 92 4.74 16.49 14.88
CA SER A 92 4.79 17.84 15.48
C SER A 92 5.30 17.83 16.91
N LYS A 93 5.20 16.68 17.61
CA LYS A 93 5.70 16.44 18.96
C LYS A 93 6.14 14.99 19.14
N GLU A 94 7.24 14.78 19.86
CA GLU A 94 7.71 13.44 20.27
C GLU A 94 7.19 13.03 21.67
N ARG A 95 6.61 13.98 22.40
CA ARG A 95 5.97 13.78 23.70
C ARG A 95 4.57 14.39 23.69
N ALA A 96 3.58 13.62 24.09
CA ALA A 96 2.17 14.03 24.11
C ALA A 96 1.43 13.38 25.27
N TYR A 97 0.20 13.82 25.53
CA TYR A 97 -0.73 13.17 26.46
C TYR A 97 -1.73 12.27 25.71
N VAL A 98 -2.33 11.31 26.42
CA VAL A 98 -3.46 10.54 25.89
C VAL A 98 -4.57 11.49 25.42
N GLY A 99 -5.06 11.31 24.20
CA GLY A 99 -6.08 12.16 23.58
C GLY A 99 -5.56 13.45 22.93
N GLU A 100 -4.26 13.77 23.06
CA GLU A 100 -3.67 14.95 22.44
C GLU A 100 -3.48 14.77 20.93
N GLN A 101 -3.89 15.76 20.13
CA GLN A 101 -3.71 15.72 18.68
C GLN A 101 -2.26 16.03 18.29
N ILE A 102 -1.66 15.14 17.52
CA ILE A 102 -0.30 15.28 16.97
C ILE A 102 -0.39 15.29 15.46
N VAL A 103 0.31 16.21 14.79
CA VAL A 103 0.39 16.18 13.33
C VAL A 103 1.51 15.23 12.92
N LEU A 104 1.16 14.19 12.16
CA LEU A 104 2.10 13.34 11.43
C LEU A 104 2.20 13.87 10.01
N GLU A 105 3.40 14.23 9.57
CA GLU A 105 3.67 14.68 8.20
C GLU A 105 4.60 13.68 7.50
N ALA A 106 4.17 13.19 6.35
CA ALA A 106 4.98 12.39 5.44
C ALA A 106 5.32 13.23 4.20
N VAL A 107 6.62 13.41 3.94
CA VAL A 107 7.14 14.17 2.81
C VAL A 107 7.85 13.22 1.85
N PHE A 108 7.32 13.12 0.64
CA PHE A 108 7.94 12.41 -0.46
C PHE A 108 8.79 13.36 -1.30
N TYR A 109 10.11 13.13 -1.30
CA TYR A 109 11.08 13.87 -2.10
C TYR A 109 11.42 13.08 -3.37
N TYR A 110 11.36 13.73 -4.52
CA TYR A 110 11.75 13.14 -5.80
C TYR A 110 12.54 14.10 -6.69
N SER A 111 13.60 13.58 -7.34
CA SER A 111 14.51 14.39 -8.16
C SER A 111 13.77 15.11 -9.31
N ASN A 112 14.22 16.32 -9.63
CA ASN A 112 13.75 17.05 -10.81
C ASN A 112 13.93 16.19 -12.08
N GLY A 113 12.84 15.97 -12.82
CA GLY A 113 12.84 15.21 -14.07
C GLY A 113 12.58 13.71 -13.92
N ASN A 114 12.51 13.17 -12.70
CA ASN A 114 12.03 11.82 -12.49
C ASN A 114 10.52 11.78 -12.70
N GLN A 115 10.07 10.99 -13.67
CA GLN A 115 8.65 10.80 -13.93
C GLN A 115 8.08 9.76 -12.97
N ILE A 116 6.96 10.10 -12.34
CA ILE A 116 6.17 9.17 -11.55
C ILE A 116 4.98 8.74 -12.41
N ASP A 117 4.79 7.43 -12.53
CA ASP A 117 3.64 6.85 -13.23
C ASP A 117 2.48 6.72 -12.23
N GLY A 118 1.57 7.69 -12.26
CA GLY A 118 0.38 7.71 -11.41
C GLY A 118 -0.68 6.67 -11.76
N SER A 119 -0.55 5.92 -12.88
CA SER A 119 -1.58 4.97 -13.33
C SER A 119 -1.84 3.81 -12.37
N ARG A 120 -0.86 3.50 -11.50
CA ARG A 120 -1.00 2.49 -10.43
C ARG A 120 -1.15 3.10 -9.04
N GLY A 121 -1.27 4.42 -8.97
CA GLY A 121 -1.29 5.17 -7.71
C GLY A 121 0.06 5.26 -7.01
N ILE A 122 0.09 6.09 -5.98
CA ILE A 122 1.17 6.19 -5.00
C ILE A 122 0.55 5.76 -3.67
N GLN A 123 1.13 4.76 -3.02
CA GLN A 123 0.59 4.18 -1.79
C GLN A 123 1.54 4.42 -0.63
N LEU A 124 1.10 5.24 0.32
CA LEU A 124 1.78 5.46 1.60
C LEU A 124 1.22 4.48 2.62
N SER A 125 2.08 3.65 3.20
CA SER A 125 1.75 2.82 4.36
C SER A 125 2.39 3.43 5.60
N LEU A 126 1.56 3.76 6.58
CA LEU A 126 2.01 4.27 7.87
C LEU A 126 2.00 3.16 8.93
N PRO A 127 3.00 3.10 9.82
CA PRO A 127 3.08 2.07 10.86
C PRO A 127 1.95 2.18 11.90
N VAL A 128 1.37 3.38 12.05
CA VAL A 128 0.30 3.70 13.00
C VAL A 128 -1.09 3.39 12.44
N GLU A 129 -1.21 3.06 11.15
CA GLU A 129 -2.49 2.79 10.51
C GLU A 129 -3.05 1.44 11.00
N GLY A 130 -4.25 1.49 11.60
CA GLY A 130 -4.88 0.31 12.21
C GLY A 130 -4.22 -0.16 13.51
N HIS A 131 -3.30 0.63 14.09
CA HIS A 131 -2.68 0.30 15.37
C HIS A 131 -3.60 0.66 16.54
N GLU A 132 -3.84 -0.26 17.47
CA GLU A 132 -4.84 -0.09 18.55
C GLU A 132 -4.59 1.09 19.51
N ALA A 133 -3.34 1.55 19.61
CA ALA A 133 -2.96 2.69 20.45
C ALA A 133 -3.17 4.06 19.78
N PHE A 134 -3.64 4.10 18.53
CA PHE A 134 -3.71 5.32 17.75
C PHE A 134 -5.00 5.40 16.93
N GLU A 135 -5.61 6.58 16.93
CA GLU A 135 -6.59 6.99 15.93
C GLU A 135 -5.93 7.92 14.93
N LEU A 136 -6.33 7.81 13.66
CA LEU A 136 -5.70 8.52 12.56
C LEU A 136 -6.76 9.19 11.68
N TYR A 137 -6.61 10.49 11.47
CA TYR A 137 -7.53 11.33 10.70
C TYR A 137 -6.77 12.10 9.62
N ASP A 138 -7.38 12.36 8.47
CA ASP A 138 -6.74 13.16 7.41
C ASP A 138 -6.74 14.66 7.75
N LEU A 139 -5.59 15.33 7.56
CA LEU A 139 -5.40 16.77 7.85
C LEU A 139 -4.99 17.53 6.59
N ASP A 140 -5.82 17.42 5.55
CA ASP A 140 -5.61 17.89 4.17
C ASP A 140 -4.83 16.92 3.26
N GLY A 141 -5.26 16.85 2.01
CA GLY A 141 -4.58 16.08 0.96
C GLY A 141 -3.48 16.90 0.28
N GLY A 142 -2.27 16.34 0.21
CA GLY A 142 -1.35 16.59 -0.91
C GLY A 142 -1.01 18.05 -1.22
N GLN A 143 -0.44 18.81 -0.29
CA GLN A 143 0.14 20.11 -0.67
C GLN A 143 1.56 19.91 -1.20
N ASP A 144 1.69 19.96 -2.54
CA ASP A 144 2.98 20.15 -3.16
C ASP A 144 3.49 21.53 -2.76
N ARG A 145 4.59 21.56 -1.99
CA ARG A 145 5.39 22.77 -1.87
C ARG A 145 6.48 22.66 -2.90
N GLY A 146 6.92 23.81 -3.41
CA GLY A 146 7.96 23.88 -4.42
C GLY A 146 9.26 23.17 -4.02
N PRO A 147 10.30 23.29 -4.84
CA PRO A 147 11.55 22.59 -4.61
C PRO A 147 12.12 22.83 -3.20
N GLU A 148 12.53 21.77 -2.52
CA GLU A 148 13.23 21.85 -1.22
C GLU A 148 14.63 21.25 -1.33
N ASN A 149 15.56 21.79 -0.53
CA ASN A 149 16.90 21.23 -0.41
C ASN A 149 16.91 20.13 0.67
N LEU A 150 17.36 18.94 0.29
CA LEU A 150 17.62 17.84 1.20
C LEU A 150 19.02 17.30 0.91
N GLU A 151 19.87 17.25 1.94
CA GLU A 151 21.25 16.73 1.83
C GLU A 151 22.06 17.40 0.70
N GLY A 152 21.86 18.71 0.47
CA GLY A 152 22.57 19.49 -0.54
C GLY A 152 22.02 19.35 -1.96
N ARG A 153 20.94 18.59 -2.19
CA ARG A 153 20.28 18.43 -3.50
C ARG A 153 18.86 18.96 -3.45
N ASN A 154 18.41 19.57 -4.56
CA ASN A 154 17.04 20.08 -4.67
C ASN A 154 16.11 18.97 -5.18
N PHE A 155 15.01 18.78 -4.48
CA PHE A 155 13.96 17.80 -4.79
C PHE A 155 12.61 18.50 -4.95
N GLN A 156 11.74 17.94 -5.78
CA GLN A 156 10.31 18.23 -5.68
C GLN A 156 9.74 17.52 -4.45
N THR A 157 8.66 18.06 -3.89
CA THR A 157 8.06 17.51 -2.67
C THR A 157 6.56 17.36 -2.77
N SER A 158 6.04 16.23 -2.31
CA SER A 158 4.62 16.01 -2.09
C SER A 158 4.38 15.60 -0.64
N ARG A 159 3.36 16.18 0.00
CA ARG A 159 3.11 16.02 1.45
C ARG A 159 1.76 15.44 1.75
N VAL A 160 1.74 14.52 2.70
CA VAL A 160 0.51 14.03 3.33
C VAL A 160 0.59 14.34 4.81
N ARG A 161 -0.46 14.97 5.35
CA ARG A 161 -0.59 15.26 6.77
C ARG A 161 -1.78 14.52 7.35
N LYS A 162 -1.60 13.98 8.53
CA LYS A 162 -2.64 13.30 9.30
C LYS A 162 -2.60 13.77 10.75
N VAL A 163 -3.75 13.79 11.40
CA VAL A 163 -3.85 13.89 12.85
C VAL A 163 -3.72 12.49 13.43
N LEU A 164 -2.75 12.32 14.31
CA LEU A 164 -2.54 11.13 15.12
C LEU A 164 -3.00 11.45 16.54
N VAL A 165 -3.97 10.69 17.06
CA VAL A 165 -4.47 10.82 18.43
C VAL A 165 -4.09 9.55 19.20
N PRO A 166 -3.21 9.62 20.22
CA PRO A 166 -2.85 8.45 21.01
C PRO A 166 -3.95 8.12 22.01
N THR A 167 -4.34 6.86 22.09
CA THR A 167 -5.42 6.38 22.97
C THR A 167 -4.89 5.70 24.23
N ARG A 168 -3.58 5.43 24.31
CA ARG A 168 -2.92 4.79 25.45
C ARG A 168 -1.57 5.45 25.76
N ALA A 169 -1.25 5.53 27.05
CA ALA A 169 0.07 5.98 27.50
C ALA A 169 1.13 4.90 27.25
N GLY A 170 2.38 5.31 27.03
CA GLY A 170 3.50 4.42 26.77
C GLY A 170 4.53 5.04 25.81
N THR A 171 5.62 4.31 25.57
CA THR A 171 6.60 4.68 24.54
C THR A 171 6.41 3.77 23.34
N PHE A 172 6.10 4.37 22.21
CA PHE A 172 5.79 3.67 20.96
C PHE A 172 6.93 3.89 19.97
N PRO A 173 7.82 2.90 19.76
CA PRO A 173 8.71 2.93 18.61
C PRO A 173 7.86 2.78 17.35
N LEU A 174 7.98 3.73 16.43
CA LEU A 174 7.25 3.71 15.17
C LEU A 174 8.18 3.16 14.09
N GLU A 175 7.82 1.99 13.56
CA GLU A 175 8.49 1.39 12.41
C GLU A 175 8.51 2.37 11.23
N PRO A 176 9.55 2.37 10.38
CA PRO A 176 9.57 3.20 9.20
C PRO A 176 8.31 3.04 8.34
N ALA A 177 7.71 4.16 7.96
CA ALA A 177 6.68 4.18 6.93
C ALA A 177 7.28 3.77 5.59
N THR A 178 6.45 3.28 4.67
CA THR A 178 6.90 2.92 3.32
C THR A 178 6.03 3.59 2.28
N LEU A 179 6.65 4.10 1.21
CA LEU A 179 5.96 4.61 0.04
C LEU A 179 6.22 3.69 -1.14
N SER A 180 5.16 3.13 -1.71
CA SER A 180 5.21 2.33 -2.94
C SER A 180 4.65 3.12 -4.12
N PHE A 181 5.38 3.13 -5.23
CA PHE A 181 4.99 3.81 -6.46
C PHE A 181 5.74 3.24 -7.65
N ARG A 182 5.31 3.60 -8.86
CA ARG A 182 6.04 3.30 -10.08
C ARG A 182 6.74 4.57 -10.57
N GLY A 183 8.06 4.49 -10.74
CA GLY A 183 8.89 5.64 -11.10
C GLY A 183 9.83 5.32 -12.26
N ALA A 184 10.23 6.35 -13.00
CA ALA A 184 11.27 6.24 -14.01
C ALA A 184 12.63 6.01 -13.34
N ASP A 185 13.35 5.01 -13.84
CA ASP A 185 14.71 4.66 -13.46
C ASP A 185 15.57 4.53 -14.70
N GLY A 186 16.22 5.62 -15.06
CA GLY A 186 16.96 5.71 -16.31
C GLY A 186 16.04 5.61 -17.54
N PHE A 187 16.65 5.22 -18.65
CA PHE A 187 15.99 5.24 -19.95
C PHE A 187 16.45 4.07 -20.81
N GLU A 188 15.57 3.64 -21.70
CA GLU A 188 15.85 2.66 -22.72
C GLU A 188 15.75 3.28 -24.12
N LEU A 189 16.57 2.77 -25.03
CA LEU A 189 16.49 3.10 -26.45
C LEU A 189 15.54 2.12 -27.12
N THR A 190 14.45 2.63 -27.68
CA THR A 190 13.49 1.83 -28.46
C THR A 190 13.26 2.46 -29.83
N ARG A 191 12.54 1.78 -30.72
CA ARG A 191 12.11 2.34 -32.00
C ARG A 191 10.64 2.76 -31.92
N ASP A 192 10.33 3.92 -32.47
CA ASP A 192 8.93 4.33 -32.63
C ASP A 192 8.26 3.60 -33.81
N LEU A 193 6.98 3.90 -34.05
CA LEU A 193 6.17 3.31 -35.12
C LEU A 193 6.71 3.63 -36.54
N PHE A 194 7.65 4.57 -36.66
CA PHE A 194 8.31 4.97 -37.90
C PHE A 194 9.78 4.51 -37.97
N GLY A 195 10.20 3.63 -37.05
CA GLY A 195 11.54 3.04 -37.05
C GLY A 195 12.65 3.95 -36.51
N LYS A 196 12.33 5.17 -36.06
CA LYS A 196 13.30 6.11 -35.49
C LYS A 196 13.67 5.69 -34.08
N ARG A 197 14.96 5.75 -33.74
CA ARG A 197 15.44 5.47 -32.38
C ARG A 197 15.04 6.61 -31.45
N VAL A 198 14.31 6.28 -30.39
CA VAL A 198 13.82 7.21 -29.37
C VAL A 198 14.20 6.72 -27.98
N ARG A 199 14.45 7.66 -27.08
CA ARG A 199 14.74 7.40 -25.67
C ARG A 199 13.42 7.41 -24.89
N ARG A 200 13.08 6.31 -24.22
CA ARG A 200 11.90 6.22 -23.36
C ARG A 200 12.30 6.00 -21.91
N PRO A 201 11.61 6.63 -20.94
CA PRO A 201 11.85 6.34 -19.53
C PRO A 201 11.57 4.86 -19.23
N LYS A 202 12.47 4.22 -18.48
CA LYS A 202 12.28 2.84 -18.05
C LYS A 202 11.62 2.84 -16.68
N PHE A 203 10.36 2.47 -16.60
CA PHE A 203 9.63 2.47 -15.34
C PHE A 203 9.81 1.17 -14.56
N ARG A 204 10.08 1.30 -13.25
CA ARG A 204 10.09 0.18 -12.30
C ARG A 204 9.29 0.52 -11.04
N ASN A 205 8.91 -0.50 -10.29
CA ASN A 205 8.29 -0.32 -8.99
C ASN A 205 9.37 0.01 -7.96
N PHE A 206 9.06 0.93 -7.06
CA PHE A 206 9.87 1.31 -5.93
C PHE A 206 9.09 1.11 -4.64
N VAL A 207 9.82 0.78 -3.57
CA VAL A 207 9.35 0.86 -2.19
C VAL A 207 10.44 1.55 -1.41
N ILE A 208 10.18 2.78 -0.97
CA ILE A 208 11.16 3.58 -0.22
C ILE A 208 10.72 3.68 1.26
N PRO A 209 11.62 3.41 2.22
CA PRO A 209 11.32 3.57 3.64
C PRO A 209 11.51 5.03 4.08
N SER A 210 10.85 5.40 5.17
CA SER A 210 11.13 6.64 5.91
C SER A 210 12.27 6.47 6.93
N ASN A 211 12.61 7.55 7.61
CA ASN A 211 13.28 7.49 8.90
C ASN A 211 12.41 6.79 9.95
N ALA A 212 13.06 6.21 10.97
CA ALA A 212 12.38 5.71 12.17
C ALA A 212 12.00 6.87 13.10
N LEU A 213 10.95 6.68 13.90
CA LEU A 213 10.46 7.66 14.87
C LEU A 213 10.12 6.96 16.20
N SER A 214 9.98 7.75 17.26
CA SER A 214 9.44 7.29 18.54
C SER A 214 8.51 8.35 19.11
N LEU A 215 7.40 7.90 19.70
CA LEU A 215 6.43 8.78 20.37
C LEU A 215 6.24 8.33 21.81
N THR A 216 6.48 9.24 22.75
CA THR A 216 6.20 9.02 24.18
C THR A 216 4.87 9.66 24.55
N VAL A 217 3.93 8.86 25.03
CA VAL A 217 2.59 9.29 25.45
C VAL A 217 2.47 9.18 26.97
N GLN A 218 2.14 10.29 27.62
CA GLN A 218 1.91 10.36 29.05
C GLN A 218 0.41 10.21 29.37
N PRO A 219 0.07 9.65 30.55
CA PRO A 219 -1.31 9.65 31.01
C PRO A 219 -1.79 11.09 31.19
N LEU A 220 -3.10 11.33 31.03
CA LEU A 220 -3.68 12.63 31.35
C LEU A 220 -3.35 13.04 32.79
N PRO A 221 -2.99 14.31 33.03
CA PRO A 221 -2.73 14.83 34.37
C PRO A 221 -3.96 14.84 35.28
#